data_AF-A0A1H9PDT4-F1
#
_entry.id   AF-A0A1H9PDT4-F1
#
_cell.length_a   1.000
_cell.length_b   1.000
_cell.length_c   1.000
_cell.angle_alpha   90.00
_cell.angle_beta   90.00
_cell.angle_gamma   90.00
#
_symmetry.space_group_name_H-M   'P 1'
#
loop_
_entity.id
_entity.type
_entity.pdbx_description
1 polymer ?
#
loop_
_entity_poly.entity_id
_entity_poly.type
_entity_poly.pdbx_seq_one_letter_code
_entity_poly.pdbx_strand_id
1 'polypeptide(L)'
;MLIPYKKEYEKIAMGLLSFMPGEKKVQKIQQTIDHYRASNTWHLYLWRNEDGRFVGVVGVEESDDCVYLRDLTVDPSYRNEGIANKMVKDTEVLWKTELTGTTTTHYFLEHCKEKDKHEKKGES
;
A
#
# COMPACT_ATOMS: atom_id res chain seq x y z
N MET A 1 8.13 -8.27 0.35
CA MET A 1 8.12 -8.19 1.83
C MET A 1 7.85 -6.77 2.27
N LEU A 2 6.94 -6.58 3.25
CA LEU A 2 6.66 -5.28 3.85
C LEU A 2 7.74 -4.87 4.85
N ILE A 3 8.20 -3.62 4.76
CA ILE A 3 9.16 -3.00 5.65
C ILE A 3 8.51 -1.76 6.26
N PRO A 4 8.46 -1.61 7.60
CA PRO A 4 7.93 -0.39 8.21
C PRO A 4 8.77 0.82 7.81
N TYR A 5 8.09 1.93 7.53
CA TYR A 5 8.73 3.19 7.16
C TYR A 5 9.70 3.68 8.25
N LYS A 6 10.84 4.22 7.80
CA LYS A 6 11.84 4.90 8.61
C LYS A 6 12.27 6.16 7.87
N LYS A 7 12.72 7.17 8.62
CA LYS A 7 13.18 8.45 8.05
C LYS A 7 14.26 8.31 6.98
N GLU A 8 15.13 7.30 7.09
CA GLU A 8 16.16 7.00 6.07
C GLU A 8 15.55 6.64 4.69
N TYR A 9 14.29 6.18 4.65
CA TYR A 9 13.57 5.82 3.43
C TYR A 9 12.71 6.96 2.88
N GLU A 10 12.76 8.17 3.45
CA GLU A 10 11.92 9.31 3.08
C GLU A 10 11.97 9.59 1.57
N LYS A 11 13.17 9.72 1.00
CA LYS A 11 13.33 10.05 -0.42
C LYS A 11 12.70 9.02 -1.36
N ILE A 12 12.85 7.72 -1.05
CA ILE A 12 12.28 6.66 -1.88
C ILE A 12 10.77 6.51 -1.66
N ALA A 13 10.29 6.69 -0.43
CA ALA A 13 8.86 6.71 -0.11
C ALA A 13 8.15 7.85 -0.84
N MET A 14 8.73 9.06 -0.84
CA MET A 14 8.21 10.21 -1.60
C MET A 14 8.17 9.93 -3.10
N GLY A 15 9.23 9.32 -3.64
CA GLY A 15 9.30 8.92 -5.05
C GLY A 15 8.16 7.95 -5.41
N LEU A 16 7.94 6.93 -4.60
CA LEU A 16 6.86 5.95 -4.80
C LEU A 16 5.46 6.56 -4.61
N LEU A 17 5.28 7.45 -3.65
CA LEU A 17 4.01 8.18 -3.43
C LEU A 17 3.67 9.13 -4.59
N SER A 18 4.66 9.62 -5.33
CA SER A 18 4.42 10.46 -6.51
C SER A 18 3.62 9.76 -7.63
N PHE A 19 3.54 8.42 -7.56
CA PHE A 19 2.74 7.62 -8.48
C PHE A 19 1.25 7.52 -8.11
N MET A 20 0.84 7.93 -6.89
CA MET A 20 -0.57 7.97 -6.53
C MET A 20 -1.37 8.88 -7.48
N PRO A 21 -2.61 8.52 -7.83
CA PRO A 21 -3.52 9.44 -8.49
C PRO A 21 -3.88 10.56 -7.51
N GLY A 22 -3.66 11.82 -7.90
CA GLY A 22 -3.86 12.99 -7.03
C GLY A 22 -2.85 14.11 -7.26
N GLU A 23 -2.73 15.02 -6.30
CA GLU A 23 -1.82 16.16 -6.40
C GLU A 23 -0.36 15.74 -6.11
N LYS A 24 0.51 15.90 -7.12
CA LYS A 24 1.90 15.42 -7.11
C LYS A 24 2.94 16.47 -6.70
N LYS A 25 2.49 17.60 -6.14
CA LYS A 25 3.40 18.65 -5.68
C LYS A 25 4.25 18.09 -4.54
N VAL A 26 5.57 18.31 -4.60
CA VAL A 26 6.53 17.85 -3.58
C VAL A 26 6.09 18.24 -2.16
N GLN A 27 5.56 19.45 -1.99
CA GLN A 27 5.03 19.92 -0.70
C GLN A 27 3.90 19.04 -0.17
N LYS A 28 2.99 18.56 -1.03
CA LYS A 28 1.88 17.68 -0.62
C LYS A 28 2.38 16.30 -0.24
N ILE A 29 3.29 15.73 -1.03
CA ILE A 29 3.90 14.44 -0.73
C ILE A 29 4.67 14.51 0.60
N GLN A 30 5.39 15.61 0.85
CA GLN A 30 6.06 15.82 2.13
C GLN A 30 5.06 15.89 3.29
N GLN A 31 3.96 16.64 3.14
CA GLN A 31 2.89 16.69 4.14
C GLN A 31 2.31 15.31 4.43
N THR A 32 2.13 14.46 3.42
CA THR A 32 1.67 13.08 3.59
C THR A 32 2.66 12.26 4.43
N ILE A 33 3.97 12.31 4.11
CA ILE A 33 5.00 11.62 4.90
C ILE A 33 5.02 12.13 6.35
N ASP A 34 4.93 13.44 6.55
CA ASP A 34 4.91 14.05 7.88
C ASP A 34 3.68 13.58 8.68
N HIS A 35 2.53 13.41 8.03
CA HIS A 35 1.33 12.90 8.66
C HIS A 35 1.48 11.44 9.11
N TYR A 36 2.01 10.56 8.25
CA TYR A 36 2.35 9.17 8.60
C TYR A 36 3.37 9.07 9.74
N ARG A 37 4.24 10.07 9.90
CA ARG A 37 5.26 10.09 10.95
C ARG A 37 4.73 10.61 12.29
N ALA A 38 3.80 11.55 12.25
CA ALA A 38 3.29 12.24 13.43
C ALA A 38 2.08 11.53 14.06
N SER A 39 1.35 10.73 13.27
CA SER A 39 0.15 10.03 13.73
C SER A 39 0.48 8.68 14.35
N ASN A 40 -0.27 8.32 15.39
CA ASN A 40 -0.17 7.00 16.03
C ASN A 40 -1.02 5.93 15.34
N THR A 41 -1.99 6.34 14.53
CA THR A 41 -2.92 5.44 13.83
C THR A 41 -2.62 5.33 12.35
N TRP A 42 -1.70 6.14 11.81
CA TRP A 42 -1.33 6.07 10.40
C TRP A 42 0.02 5.37 10.28
N HIS A 43 0.07 4.34 9.45
CA HIS A 43 1.24 3.51 9.28
C HIS A 43 1.62 3.41 7.81
N LEU A 44 2.89 3.68 7.53
CA LEU A 44 3.45 3.60 6.19
C LEU A 44 4.43 2.42 6.12
N TYR A 45 4.31 1.63 5.06
CA TYR A 45 5.17 0.50 4.76
C TYR A 45 5.72 0.61 3.35
N LEU A 46 6.97 0.18 3.15
CA LEU A 46 7.56 -0.01 1.83
C LEU A 46 7.57 -1.49 1.48
N TRP A 47 7.31 -1.80 0.21
CA TRP A 47 7.48 -3.14 -0.31
C TRP A 47 8.86 -3.34 -0.92
N ARG A 48 9.62 -4.28 -0.36
CA ARG A 48 10.90 -4.73 -0.91
C ARG A 48 10.70 -6.01 -1.73
N ASN A 49 11.17 -6.01 -2.97
CA ASN A 49 11.16 -7.18 -3.84
C ASN A 49 12.33 -8.15 -3.50
N GLU A 50 12.43 -9.25 -4.25
CA GLU A 50 13.43 -10.30 -4.05
C GLU A 50 14.86 -9.81 -4.33
N ASP A 51 15.03 -8.85 -5.26
CA ASP A 51 16.31 -8.20 -5.54
C ASP A 51 16.74 -7.18 -4.46
N GLY A 52 15.98 -7.05 -3.38
CA GLY A 52 16.26 -6.11 -2.30
C GLY A 52 15.94 -4.65 -2.63
N ARG A 53 15.19 -4.38 -3.71
CA ARG A 53 14.78 -3.03 -4.12
C ARG A 53 13.41 -2.69 -3.57
N PHE A 54 13.23 -1.43 -3.15
CA PHE A 54 11.91 -0.92 -2.82
C PHE A 54 11.16 -0.57 -4.10
N VAL A 55 9.99 -1.18 -4.29
CA VAL A 55 9.20 -1.07 -5.52
C VAL A 55 7.73 -0.73 -5.27
N GLY A 56 7.36 -0.42 -4.03
CA GLY A 56 6.00 -0.04 -3.70
C GLY A 56 5.83 0.54 -2.31
N VAL A 57 4.69 1.17 -2.07
CA VAL A 57 4.30 1.71 -0.77
C VAL A 57 2.89 1.27 -0.42
N VAL A 58 2.66 0.99 0.86
CA VAL A 58 1.33 0.75 1.45
C VAL A 58 1.18 1.70 2.62
N GLY A 59 0.20 2.58 2.55
CA GLY A 59 -0.23 3.43 3.65
C GLY A 59 -1.56 2.94 4.18
N VAL A 60 -1.63 2.72 5.50
CA VAL A 60 -2.85 2.33 6.19
C VAL A 60 -3.18 3.28 7.32
N GLU A 61 -4.45 3.34 7.67
CA GLU A 61 -4.96 4.01 8.85
C GLU A 61 -5.73 3.01 9.70
N GLU A 62 -5.28 2.83 10.93
CA GLU A 62 -5.98 2.08 11.97
C GLU A 62 -7.15 2.92 12.51
N SER A 63 -8.29 2.29 12.68
CA SER A 63 -9.47 2.82 13.36
C SER A 63 -10.03 1.75 14.28
N ASP A 64 -10.95 2.12 15.18
CA ASP A 64 -11.44 1.22 16.24
C ASP A 64 -11.99 -0.12 15.71
N ASP A 65 -12.64 -0.11 14.54
CA ASP A 65 -13.29 -1.30 13.97
C ASP A 65 -12.60 -1.86 12.71
N CYS A 66 -11.78 -1.06 12.03
CA CYS A 66 -11.31 -1.34 10.67
C CYS A 66 -9.91 -0.77 10.41
N VAL A 67 -9.22 -1.34 9.41
CA VAL A 67 -7.98 -0.77 8.88
C VAL A 67 -8.22 -0.30 7.44
N TYR A 68 -8.03 0.99 7.21
CA TYR A 68 -8.23 1.62 5.91
C TYR A 68 -6.97 1.60 5.07
N LEU A 69 -7.08 1.11 3.83
CA LEU A 69 -6.02 1.24 2.84
C LEU A 69 -6.06 2.64 2.21
N ARG A 70 -5.14 3.51 2.62
CA ARG A 70 -5.08 4.93 2.20
C ARG A 70 -4.27 5.11 0.92
N ASP A 71 -3.03 4.61 0.93
CA ASP A 71 -2.10 4.75 -0.19
C ASP A 71 -1.64 3.37 -0.66
N LEU A 72 -1.68 3.14 -1.96
CA LEU A 72 -1.14 1.92 -2.57
C LEU A 72 -0.47 2.29 -3.88
N THR A 73 0.86 2.19 -3.92
CA THR A 73 1.60 2.37 -5.17
C THR A 73 2.57 1.23 -5.42
N VAL A 74 2.74 0.93 -6.71
CA VAL A 74 3.80 0.07 -7.21
C VAL A 74 4.54 0.86 -8.28
N ASP A 75 5.87 0.76 -8.24
CA ASP A 75 6.74 1.34 -9.26
C ASP A 75 6.26 0.86 -10.65
N PRO A 76 6.10 1.77 -11.63
CA PRO A 76 5.60 1.44 -12.95
C PRO A 76 6.35 0.31 -13.66
N SER A 77 7.65 0.14 -13.38
CA SER A 77 8.50 -0.88 -14.00
C SER A 77 8.15 -2.29 -13.54
N TYR A 78 7.45 -2.43 -12.41
CA TYR A 78 7.05 -3.70 -11.80
C TYR A 78 5.51 -3.87 -11.78
N ARG A 79 4.78 -3.07 -12.59
CA ARG A 79 3.34 -3.24 -12.75
C ARG A 79 3.04 -4.59 -13.42
N ASN A 80 1.87 -5.15 -13.09
CA ASN A 80 1.34 -6.42 -13.62
C ASN A 80 2.02 -7.69 -13.08
N GLU A 81 2.97 -7.60 -12.14
CA GLU A 81 3.57 -8.78 -11.48
C GLU A 81 2.74 -9.31 -10.28
N GLY A 82 1.51 -8.83 -10.11
CA GLY A 82 0.68 -9.15 -8.95
C GLY A 82 1.23 -8.61 -7.61
N ILE A 83 2.25 -7.74 -7.65
CA ILE A 83 2.89 -7.15 -6.46
C ILE A 83 1.88 -6.41 -5.59
N ALA A 84 1.01 -5.60 -6.19
CA ALA A 84 -0.01 -4.88 -5.44
C ALA A 84 -0.96 -5.81 -4.67
N ASN A 85 -1.34 -6.95 -5.26
CA ASN A 85 -2.16 -7.96 -4.57
C ASN A 85 -1.38 -8.61 -3.40
N LYS A 86 -0.10 -8.92 -3.61
CA LYS A 86 0.78 -9.45 -2.54
C LYS A 86 0.93 -8.44 -1.40
N MET A 87 1.12 -7.16 -1.73
CA MET A 87 1.21 -6.08 -0.75
C MET A 87 -0.06 -5.98 0.09
N VAL A 88 -1.24 -6.05 -0.53
CA VAL A 88 -2.53 -6.05 0.20
C VAL A 88 -2.63 -7.27 1.11
N LYS A 89 -2.39 -8.48 0.58
CA LYS A 89 -2.48 -9.73 1.37
C LYS A 89 -1.51 -9.74 2.56
N ASP A 90 -0.24 -9.37 2.35
CA ASP A 90 0.73 -9.29 3.44
C ASP A 90 0.32 -8.24 4.50
N THR A 91 -0.35 -7.16 4.08
CA THR A 91 -0.86 -6.14 5.00
C THR A 91 -2.03 -6.70 5.80
N GLU A 92 -2.98 -7.39 5.18
CA GLU A 92 -4.10 -8.05 5.89
C GLU A 92 -3.60 -9.08 6.91
N VAL A 93 -2.55 -9.84 6.56
CA VAL A 93 -1.90 -10.79 7.49
C VAL A 93 -1.23 -10.05 8.66
N LEU A 94 -0.54 -8.94 8.39
CA LEU A 94 0.12 -8.12 9.41
C LEU A 94 -0.88 -7.54 10.41
N TRP A 95 -2.00 -7.03 9.91
CA TRP A 95 -3.05 -6.38 10.72
C TRP A 95 -4.12 -7.36 11.23
N LYS A 96 -4.06 -8.63 10.80
CA LYS A 96 -5.00 -9.70 11.15
C LYS A 96 -6.47 -9.32 10.87
N THR A 97 -6.69 -8.53 9.82
CA THR A 97 -8.01 -8.05 9.42
C THR A 97 -8.03 -7.76 7.92
N GLU A 98 -9.22 -7.81 7.31
CA GLU A 98 -9.39 -7.38 5.91
C GLU A 98 -9.26 -5.86 5.81
N LEU A 99 -8.61 -5.40 4.74
CA LEU A 99 -8.48 -3.97 4.50
C LEU A 99 -9.77 -3.39 3.91
N THR A 100 -10.12 -2.20 4.38
CA THR A 100 -11.21 -1.40 3.81
C THR A 100 -10.64 -0.35 2.87
N GLY A 101 -11.14 -0.32 1.64
CA GLY A 101 -10.71 0.68 0.66
C GLY A 101 -11.23 2.06 0.99
N THR A 102 -10.40 3.07 0.77
CA THR A 102 -10.84 4.47 0.74
C THR A 102 -11.26 4.86 -0.68
N THR A 103 -11.69 6.10 -0.89
CA THR A 103 -12.18 6.60 -2.20
C THR A 103 -11.24 6.26 -3.37
N THR A 104 -9.92 6.22 -3.13
CA THR A 104 -8.91 5.98 -4.16
C THR A 104 -8.58 4.50 -4.35
N THR A 105 -8.71 3.68 -3.29
CA THR A 105 -8.24 2.29 -3.26
C THR A 105 -9.38 1.28 -3.29
N HIS A 106 -10.62 1.73 -3.11
CA HIS A 106 -11.83 0.90 -3.11
C HIS A 106 -11.94 0.03 -4.37
N TYR A 107 -11.92 0.63 -5.56
CA TYR A 107 -11.99 -0.09 -6.83
C TYR A 107 -10.88 -1.14 -7.00
N PHE A 108 -9.68 -0.84 -6.50
CA PHE A 108 -8.57 -1.80 -6.57
C PHE A 108 -8.84 -3.00 -5.66
N LEU A 109 -9.28 -2.77 -4.43
CA LEU A 109 -9.57 -3.85 -3.48
C LEU A 109 -10.76 -4.71 -3.92
N GLU A 110 -11.81 -4.13 -4.50
CA GLU A 110 -12.91 -4.92 -5.07
C GLU A 110 -12.40 -5.87 -6.16
N HIS A 111 -11.57 -5.37 -7.08
CA HIS A 111 -10.97 -6.19 -8.13
C HIS A 111 -10.06 -7.29 -7.57
N CYS A 112 -9.32 -7.02 -6.49
CA CYS A 112 -8.54 -8.06 -5.79
C CYS A 112 -9.45 -9.18 -5.26
N LYS A 113 -10.59 -8.83 -4.66
CA LYS A 113 -11.56 -9.79 -4.09
C LYS A 113 -12.25 -10.62 -5.16
N GLU A 114 -12.53 -10.05 -6.33
CA GLU A 114 -13.11 -10.78 -7.47
C GLU A 114 -12.14 -11.80 -8.07
N LYS A 115 -10.85 -11.46 -8.16
CA LYS A 115 -9.82 -12.38 -8.68
C LYS A 115 -9.58 -13.58 -7.75
N ASP A 116 -9.56 -13.38 -6.43
CA ASP A 116 -9.39 -14.47 -5.47
C ASP A 116 -10.56 -15.49 -5.55
N LYS A 117 -11.78 -15.01 -5.83
CA LYS A 117 -12.96 -15.89 -6.02
C LYS A 117 -12.89 -16.75 -7.29
N HIS A 118 -12.19 -16.31 -8.34
CA HIS A 118 -12.08 -17.06 -9.59
C HIS A 118 -10.98 -18.12 -9.53
N GLU A 119 -9.88 -17.85 -8.81
CA GLU A 119 -8.76 -18.78 -8.67
C GLU A 119 -9.15 -20.02 -7.84
N LYS A 120 -10.01 -19.85 -6.82
CA LYS A 120 -10.53 -20.96 -6.00
C LYS A 120 -11.58 -21.86 -6.68
N LYS A 121 -12.02 -21.55 -7.91
CA LYS A 121 -12.93 -22.41 -8.68
C LYS A 121 -12.22 -23.34 -9.66
N GLY A 122 -10.90 -23.23 -9.82
CA GLY A 122 -10.10 -24.10 -10.69
C GLY A 122 -9.48 -25.32 -9.99
N GLU A 123 -9.60 -25.41 -8.67
CA GLU A 123 -9.14 -26.53 -7.85
C GLU A 123 -10.36 -27.22 -7.21
N SER A 124 -11.15 -27.94 -8.01
CA SER A 124 -12.18 -28.89 -7.55
C SER A 124 -12.43 -29.95 -8.60
#